data_AF-A0A831XUE7-F1
#
_entry.id   AF-A0A831XUE7-F1
#
_cell.length_a   1.000
_cell.length_b   1.000
_cell.length_c   1.000
_cell.angle_alpha   90.00
_cell.angle_beta   90.00
_cell.angle_gamma   90.00
#
_symmetry.space_group_name_H-M   'P 1'
#
loop_
_entity.id
_entity.type
_entity.pdbx_description
1 polymer ?
#
loop_
_entity_poly.entity_id
_entity_poly.type
_entity_poly.pdbx_seq_one_letter_code
_entity_poly.pdbx_strand_id
1 'polypeptide(L)'
;MRSRGRAGCLPRAGHGGARKNDRGGRVITGTHVPRRDPDPAIQLLVAFVLTAAVLLVAVGAWPGAREAVFHQFNALGGIEGATAFWSGVNALADTWLALGLLLPFVLWRPRLAILLLFAAIVATAITHGIKPALAVLRPPGVLEAGSFNLIGHTLTREAFPSGHTTTAFTLAGLLIVGLRPRWPWVVGLLLLASVMGASRMVAGVHWPTDVLAGAIVGLLSAWAAGWLNDRWPAARHARWPAPVAVVVCSICALGAPWVDVGYPQGVWANWSVASLGVLSLFVATLRIWPGRAGRLGVPWR
;
A
#
# COMPACT_ATOMS: atom_id res chain seq x y z
N MET A 1 72.04 -38.52 -7.42
CA MET A 1 71.84 -39.73 -6.58
C MET A 1 70.34 -39.96 -6.36
N ARG A 2 69.89 -41.24 -6.39
CA ARG A 2 68.64 -41.86 -5.85
C ARG A 2 67.46 -40.91 -5.45
N SER A 3 66.29 -40.90 -6.09
CA SER A 3 65.17 -41.90 -6.16
C SER A 3 64.46 -42.16 -4.81
N ARG A 4 63.13 -42.23 -4.63
CA ARG A 4 61.95 -42.60 -5.48
C ARG A 4 60.75 -41.64 -5.19
N GLY A 5 59.48 -41.75 -5.65
CA GLY A 5 58.73 -42.75 -6.46
C GLY A 5 57.30 -42.28 -6.87
N ARG A 6 56.54 -43.14 -7.59
CA ARG A 6 55.18 -42.94 -8.20
C ARG A 6 54.06 -42.86 -7.12
N ALA A 7 52.78 -42.53 -7.34
CA ALA A 7 51.86 -42.34 -8.50
C ALA A 7 50.79 -41.27 -8.09
N GLY A 8 49.85 -40.71 -8.88
CA GLY A 8 49.22 -41.10 -10.15
C GLY A 8 47.73 -41.43 -9.97
N CYS A 9 46.81 -40.45 -10.02
CA CYS A 9 45.41 -40.62 -10.49
C CYS A 9 44.60 -39.29 -10.60
N LEU A 10 43.59 -39.31 -11.48
CA LEU A 10 42.68 -38.22 -11.88
C LEU A 10 41.46 -38.05 -10.93
N PRO A 11 40.67 -36.95 -11.03
CA PRO A 11 39.67 -36.61 -10.01
C PRO A 11 38.42 -37.51 -10.05
N ARG A 12 37.92 -37.88 -8.86
CA ARG A 12 36.63 -38.56 -8.71
C ARG A 12 35.49 -37.56 -8.56
N ALA A 13 34.61 -37.51 -9.56
CA ALA A 13 33.28 -36.94 -9.42
C ALA A 13 32.44 -37.80 -8.46
N GLY A 14 31.82 -37.19 -7.45
CA GLY A 14 30.88 -37.87 -6.55
C GLY A 14 29.57 -38.20 -7.25
N HIS A 15 29.21 -39.48 -7.32
CA HIS A 15 27.97 -39.94 -7.95
C HIS A 15 26.72 -39.57 -7.16
N GLY A 16 25.72 -39.00 -7.83
CA GLY A 16 24.32 -39.15 -7.41
C GLY A 16 23.87 -40.59 -7.65
N GLY A 17 23.20 -41.19 -6.65
CA GLY A 17 22.76 -42.58 -6.71
C GLY A 17 21.62 -42.80 -7.71
N ALA A 18 21.93 -43.30 -8.91
CA ALA A 18 20.93 -43.73 -9.88
C ALA A 18 20.68 -45.25 -9.75
N ARG A 19 19.55 -45.65 -9.16
CA ARG A 19 19.04 -47.02 -9.31
C ARG A 19 18.62 -47.24 -10.77
N LYS A 20 19.24 -48.21 -11.45
CA LYS A 20 18.72 -48.75 -12.72
C LYS A 20 17.57 -49.73 -12.43
N ASN A 21 16.64 -49.82 -13.38
CA ASN A 21 15.70 -50.93 -13.52
C ASN A 21 16.06 -51.68 -14.82
N ASP A 22 15.74 -52.97 -14.92
CA ASP A 22 16.26 -53.93 -15.92
C ASP A 22 15.75 -53.76 -17.36
N ARG A 23 15.29 -52.54 -17.73
CA ARG A 23 14.80 -52.23 -19.09
C ARG A 23 15.30 -50.89 -19.66
N GLY A 24 16.56 -50.53 -19.39
CA GLY A 24 17.32 -49.53 -20.16
C GLY A 24 16.85 -48.06 -20.14
N GLY A 25 15.65 -47.76 -19.65
CA GLY A 25 15.07 -46.42 -19.60
C GLY A 25 15.72 -45.55 -18.52
N ARG A 26 16.23 -44.38 -18.92
CA ARG A 26 16.72 -43.35 -17.99
C ARG A 26 15.51 -42.69 -17.32
N VAL A 27 15.18 -43.12 -16.11
CA VAL A 27 14.15 -42.44 -15.28
C VAL A 27 14.64 -41.03 -14.97
N ILE A 28 14.05 -40.03 -15.62
CA ILE A 28 14.18 -38.64 -15.19
C ILE A 28 13.36 -38.52 -13.91
N THR A 29 14.05 -38.60 -12.76
CA THR A 29 13.44 -38.24 -11.48
C THR A 29 12.92 -36.82 -11.59
N GLY A 30 11.60 -36.66 -11.46
CA GLY A 30 10.93 -35.39 -11.69
C GLY A 30 11.60 -34.27 -10.91
N THR A 31 11.77 -33.11 -11.55
CA THR A 31 12.24 -31.91 -10.86
C THR A 31 11.25 -31.60 -9.73
N HIS A 32 11.68 -31.88 -8.50
CA HIS A 32 10.95 -31.48 -7.30
C HIS A 32 11.06 -29.95 -7.21
N VAL A 33 10.24 -29.25 -8.00
CA VAL A 33 10.03 -27.81 -7.88
C VAL A 33 9.56 -27.60 -6.44
N PRO A 34 10.34 -26.96 -5.56
CA PRO A 34 9.91 -26.79 -4.19
C PRO A 34 8.62 -25.98 -4.22
N ARG A 35 7.56 -26.49 -3.57
CA ARG A 35 6.41 -25.65 -3.26
C ARG A 35 6.95 -24.49 -2.43
N ARG A 36 7.07 -23.31 -3.03
CA ARG A 36 7.29 -22.08 -2.27
C ARG A 36 6.02 -21.84 -1.50
N ASP A 37 6.09 -21.98 -0.18
CA ASP A 37 5.01 -21.55 0.69
C ASP A 37 4.66 -20.09 0.36
N PRO A 38 3.36 -19.73 0.29
CA PRO A 38 2.98 -18.38 -0.11
C PRO A 38 3.54 -17.36 0.89
N ASP A 39 4.07 -16.25 0.38
CA ASP A 39 4.65 -15.17 1.19
C ASP A 39 3.65 -14.71 2.27
N PRO A 40 3.97 -14.78 3.58
CA PRO A 40 3.02 -14.45 4.65
C PRO A 40 2.42 -13.05 4.54
N ALA A 41 3.15 -12.09 3.96
CA ALA A 41 2.63 -10.74 3.72
C ALA A 41 1.51 -10.74 2.66
N ILE A 42 1.63 -11.60 1.65
CA ILE A 42 0.61 -11.78 0.61
C ILE A 42 -0.57 -12.62 1.14
N GLN A 43 -0.31 -13.63 1.99
CA GLN A 43 -1.39 -14.38 2.65
C GLN A 43 -2.30 -13.46 3.47
N LEU A 44 -1.72 -12.56 4.27
CA LEU A 44 -2.46 -11.58 5.07
C LEU A 44 -3.23 -10.57 4.20
N LEU A 45 -2.64 -10.11 3.10
CA LEU A 45 -3.33 -9.23 2.15
C LEU A 45 -4.56 -9.94 1.53
N VAL A 46 -4.41 -11.19 1.09
CA VAL A 46 -5.52 -12.00 0.56
C VAL A 46 -6.59 -12.24 1.63
N ALA A 47 -6.21 -12.61 2.85
CA ALA A 47 -7.14 -12.79 3.96
C ALA A 47 -7.92 -11.51 4.31
N PHE A 48 -7.26 -10.34 4.26
CA PHE A 48 -7.91 -9.06 4.44
C PHE A 48 -8.90 -8.76 3.31
N VAL A 49 -8.51 -8.93 2.04
CA VAL A 49 -9.39 -8.70 0.88
C VAL A 49 -10.62 -9.62 0.91
N LEU A 50 -10.44 -10.90 1.24
CA LEU A 50 -11.56 -11.84 1.38
C LEU A 50 -12.50 -11.45 2.52
N THR A 51 -11.95 -11.09 3.69
CA THR A 51 -12.75 -10.59 4.83
C THR A 51 -13.53 -9.32 4.46
N ALA A 52 -12.88 -8.36 3.80
CA ALA A 52 -13.52 -7.12 3.35
C ALA A 52 -14.62 -7.39 2.30
N ALA A 53 -14.43 -8.37 1.41
CA ALA A 53 -15.44 -8.76 0.43
C ALA A 53 -16.65 -9.44 1.08
N VAL A 54 -16.44 -10.34 2.05
CA VAL A 54 -17.52 -10.95 2.84
C VAL A 54 -18.29 -9.89 3.63
N LEU A 55 -17.61 -8.95 4.28
CA LEU A 55 -18.25 -7.84 4.99
C LEU A 55 -19.01 -6.90 4.04
N LEU A 56 -18.48 -6.63 2.83
CA LEU A 56 -19.15 -5.81 1.82
C LEU A 56 -20.48 -6.44 1.38
N VAL A 57 -20.48 -7.76 1.14
CA VAL A 57 -21.70 -8.51 0.80
C VAL A 57 -22.66 -8.54 1.99
N ALA A 58 -22.18 -8.83 3.21
CA ALA A 58 -23.03 -8.91 4.40
C ALA A 58 -23.72 -7.57 4.72
N VAL A 59 -22.98 -6.46 4.74
CA VAL A 59 -23.51 -5.12 5.01
C VAL A 59 -24.38 -4.61 3.85
N GLY A 60 -24.06 -4.99 2.61
CA GLY A 60 -24.84 -4.61 1.43
C GLY A 60 -26.17 -5.38 1.28
N ALA A 61 -26.22 -6.63 1.73
CA ALA A 61 -27.39 -7.50 1.60
C ALA A 61 -28.35 -7.42 2.81
N TRP A 62 -27.86 -7.08 4.00
CA TRP A 62 -28.69 -7.05 5.22
C TRP A 62 -29.43 -5.71 5.39
N PRO A 63 -30.79 -5.68 5.41
CA PRO A 63 -31.56 -4.45 5.56
C PRO A 63 -31.19 -3.66 6.82
N GLY A 64 -30.95 -2.35 6.68
CA GLY A 64 -30.57 -1.46 7.79
C GLY A 64 -29.12 -1.59 8.30
N ALA A 65 -28.37 -2.64 7.93
CA ALA A 65 -26.99 -2.83 8.41
C ALA A 65 -26.05 -1.68 7.98
N ARG A 66 -26.25 -1.15 6.77
CA ARG A 66 -25.51 -0.01 6.21
C ARG A 66 -25.63 1.25 7.09
N GLU A 67 -26.82 1.54 7.60
CA GLU A 67 -27.10 2.70 8.47
C GLU A 67 -26.66 2.42 9.90
N ALA A 68 -26.97 1.24 10.45
CA ALA A 68 -26.57 0.87 11.80
C ALA A 68 -25.05 0.92 12.00
N VAL A 69 -24.27 0.36 11.06
CA VAL A 69 -22.80 0.44 11.10
C VAL A 69 -22.32 1.87 10.86
N PHE A 70 -22.95 2.63 9.95
CA PHE A 70 -22.60 4.04 9.74
C PHE A 70 -22.73 4.85 11.04
N HIS A 71 -23.85 4.77 11.75
CA HIS A 71 -24.08 5.54 12.97
C HIS A 71 -23.11 5.16 14.11
N GLN A 72 -22.71 3.89 14.22
CA GLN A 72 -21.68 3.46 15.20
C GLN A 72 -20.34 4.19 15.00
N PHE A 73 -19.87 4.30 13.75
CA PHE A 73 -18.65 5.06 13.44
C PHE A 73 -18.89 6.58 13.51
N ASN A 74 -20.03 7.05 13.03
CA ASN A 74 -20.34 8.48 12.97
C ASN A 74 -20.48 9.12 14.36
N ALA A 75 -20.88 8.37 15.38
CA ALA A 75 -20.88 8.81 16.78
C ALA A 75 -19.50 9.29 17.26
N LEU A 76 -18.40 8.71 16.75
CA LEU A 76 -17.03 9.13 17.10
C LEU A 76 -16.69 10.56 16.62
N GLY A 77 -17.46 11.10 15.68
CA GLY A 77 -17.30 12.47 15.16
C GLY A 77 -17.97 13.53 16.04
N GLY A 78 -18.90 13.12 16.91
CA GLY A 78 -19.57 13.99 17.88
C GLY A 78 -18.86 14.05 19.25
N ILE A 79 -17.74 13.36 19.41
CA ILE A 79 -16.91 13.45 20.62
C ILE A 79 -16.27 14.84 20.68
N GLU A 80 -16.47 15.55 21.78
CA GLU A 80 -15.94 16.90 21.98
C GLU A 80 -14.41 16.92 21.79
N GLY A 81 -13.92 17.89 21.00
CA GLY A 81 -12.49 18.01 20.65
C GLY A 81 -11.97 17.00 19.61
N ALA A 82 -12.69 15.92 19.29
CA ALA A 82 -12.20 14.90 18.36
C ALA A 82 -12.18 15.34 16.89
N THR A 83 -12.91 16.41 16.53
CA THR A 83 -13.05 16.90 15.15
C THR A 83 -11.71 17.24 14.50
N ALA A 84 -10.76 17.84 15.23
CA ALA A 84 -9.43 18.16 14.71
C ALA A 84 -8.60 16.90 14.42
N PHE A 85 -8.66 15.90 15.30
CA PHE A 85 -8.02 14.60 15.08
C PHE A 85 -8.61 13.90 13.86
N TRP A 86 -9.93 13.72 13.80
CA TRP A 86 -10.58 13.06 12.66
C TRP A 86 -10.41 13.82 11.35
N SER A 87 -10.40 15.15 11.37
CA SER A 87 -10.09 15.98 10.20
C SER A 87 -8.69 15.67 9.65
N GLY A 88 -7.67 15.58 10.51
CA GLY A 88 -6.32 15.26 10.07
C GLY A 88 -6.13 13.80 9.63
N VAL A 89 -6.81 12.84 10.29
CA VAL A 89 -6.84 11.44 9.83
C VAL A 89 -7.49 11.31 8.45
N ASN A 90 -8.52 12.12 8.16
CA ASN A 90 -9.10 12.23 6.83
C ASN A 90 -8.11 12.87 5.84
N ALA A 91 -7.46 13.98 6.21
CA ALA A 91 -6.48 14.69 5.39
C ALA A 91 -5.30 13.78 4.96
N LEU A 92 -4.77 12.94 5.86
CA LEU A 92 -3.70 11.98 5.53
C LEU A 92 -4.10 10.97 4.43
N ALA A 93 -5.39 10.77 4.20
CA ALA A 93 -5.94 9.87 3.17
C ALA A 93 -6.25 10.58 1.85
N ASP A 94 -6.09 11.91 1.77
CA ASP A 94 -6.09 12.63 0.51
C ASP A 94 -4.89 12.22 -0.36
N THR A 95 -5.08 12.25 -1.68
CA THR A 95 -4.05 11.81 -2.64
C THR A 95 -2.79 12.66 -2.58
N TRP A 96 -2.90 13.97 -2.33
CA TRP A 96 -1.74 14.85 -2.22
C TRP A 96 -0.90 14.50 -0.98
N LEU A 97 -1.52 14.40 0.19
CA LEU A 97 -0.83 14.05 1.43
C LEU A 97 -0.29 12.61 1.39
N ALA A 98 -1.03 11.65 0.83
CA ALA A 98 -0.59 10.27 0.69
C ALA A 98 0.64 10.11 -0.21
N LEU A 99 0.75 10.89 -1.30
CA LEU A 99 1.96 10.96 -2.12
C LEU A 99 3.14 11.58 -1.33
N GLY A 100 2.87 12.61 -0.52
CA GLY A 100 3.89 13.19 0.38
C GLY A 100 4.42 12.18 1.42
N LEU A 101 3.53 11.42 2.06
CA LEU A 101 3.86 10.34 3.00
C LEU A 101 4.73 9.24 2.39
N LEU A 102 4.64 9.02 1.07
CA LEU A 102 5.38 7.98 0.37
C LEU A 102 6.85 8.37 0.06
N LEU A 103 7.21 9.66 0.15
CA LEU A 103 8.56 10.17 -0.12
C LEU A 103 9.70 9.41 0.59
N PRO A 104 9.71 9.21 1.92
CA PRO A 104 10.78 8.46 2.60
C PRO A 104 10.96 7.04 2.05
N PHE A 105 9.86 6.37 1.66
CA PHE A 105 9.91 5.01 1.14
C PHE A 105 10.45 4.96 -0.29
N VAL A 106 10.09 5.93 -1.15
CA VAL A 106 10.65 6.02 -2.53
C VAL A 106 12.14 6.38 -2.49
N LEU A 107 12.55 7.29 -1.60
CA LEU A 107 13.97 7.61 -1.37
C LEU A 107 14.77 6.40 -0.84
N TRP A 108 14.18 5.59 0.04
CA TRP A 108 14.82 4.37 0.56
C TRP A 108 14.80 3.22 -0.45
N ARG A 109 13.72 3.08 -1.23
CA ARG A 109 13.48 1.97 -2.17
C ARG A 109 12.93 2.52 -3.50
N PRO A 110 13.81 3.01 -4.40
CA PRO A 110 13.42 3.57 -5.70
C PRO A 110 12.54 2.68 -6.58
N ARG A 111 12.57 1.35 -6.39
CA ARG A 111 11.69 0.39 -7.08
C ARG A 111 10.21 0.56 -6.73
N LEU A 112 9.85 1.23 -5.65
CA LEU A 112 8.45 1.56 -5.35
C LEU A 112 7.83 2.51 -6.38
N ALA A 113 8.65 3.28 -7.12
CA ALA A 113 8.15 4.26 -8.10
C ALA A 113 7.43 3.62 -9.30
N ILE A 114 7.89 2.47 -9.80
CA ILE A 114 7.20 1.76 -10.90
C ILE A 114 5.90 1.10 -10.40
N LEU A 115 5.89 0.60 -9.16
CA LEU A 115 4.68 0.09 -8.51
C LEU A 115 3.67 1.21 -8.27
N LEU A 116 4.12 2.40 -7.86
CA LEU A 116 3.28 3.59 -7.68
C LEU A 116 2.60 3.98 -8.99
N LEU A 117 3.36 4.04 -10.09
CA LEU A 117 2.83 4.37 -11.41
C LEU A 117 1.71 3.41 -11.83
N PHE A 118 1.96 2.10 -11.77
CA PHE A 118 0.94 1.11 -12.13
C PHE A 118 -0.25 1.11 -11.16
N ALA A 119 -0.02 1.23 -9.86
CA ALA A 119 -1.08 1.22 -8.86
C ALA A 119 -1.98 2.46 -8.99
N ALA A 120 -1.39 3.64 -9.23
CA ALA A 120 -2.13 4.87 -9.47
C ALA A 120 -2.99 4.79 -10.73
N ILE A 121 -2.46 4.24 -11.84
CA ILE A 121 -3.23 4.05 -13.09
C ILE A 121 -4.43 3.12 -12.84
N VAL A 122 -4.21 1.96 -12.21
CA VAL A 122 -5.26 0.97 -11.95
C VAL A 122 -6.32 1.52 -10.97
N ALA A 123 -5.89 2.11 -9.85
CA ALA A 123 -6.79 2.70 -8.87
C ALA A 123 -7.63 3.84 -9.47
N THR A 124 -7.00 4.75 -10.23
CA THR A 124 -7.70 5.85 -10.91
C THR A 124 -8.72 5.32 -11.91
N ALA A 125 -8.34 4.38 -12.77
CA ALA A 125 -9.22 3.80 -13.78
C ALA A 125 -10.44 3.12 -13.15
N ILE A 126 -10.24 2.34 -12.07
CA ILE A 126 -11.35 1.67 -11.38
C ILE A 126 -12.24 2.68 -10.65
N THR A 127 -11.67 3.60 -9.86
CA THR A 127 -12.45 4.54 -9.05
C THR A 127 -13.22 5.54 -9.91
N HIS A 128 -12.61 6.13 -10.94
CA HIS A 128 -13.28 7.09 -11.82
C HIS A 128 -14.14 6.43 -12.89
N GLY A 129 -13.93 5.16 -13.21
CA GLY A 129 -14.85 4.38 -14.06
C GLY A 129 -16.14 3.99 -13.33
N ILE A 130 -16.05 3.54 -12.07
CA ILE A 130 -17.20 3.04 -11.31
C ILE A 130 -18.10 4.18 -10.77
N LYS A 131 -17.51 5.26 -10.25
CA LYS A 131 -18.25 6.36 -9.61
C LYS A 131 -19.41 6.93 -10.42
N PRO A 132 -19.20 7.42 -11.67
CA PRO A 132 -20.28 7.99 -12.46
C PRO A 132 -21.30 6.92 -12.90
N ALA A 133 -20.87 5.67 -13.07
CA ALA A 133 -21.74 4.57 -13.49
C ALA A 133 -22.76 4.14 -12.41
N LEU A 134 -22.40 4.26 -11.12
CA LEU A 134 -23.29 3.85 -10.01
C LEU A 134 -23.98 5.03 -9.31
N ALA A 135 -23.46 6.25 -9.42
CA ALA A 135 -24.08 7.50 -8.94
C ALA A 135 -24.59 7.49 -7.47
N VAL A 136 -24.07 6.60 -6.63
CA VAL A 136 -24.59 6.29 -5.28
C VAL A 136 -24.65 7.54 -4.39
N LEU A 137 -25.79 7.74 -3.73
CA LEU A 137 -26.00 8.82 -2.75
C LEU A 137 -25.13 8.61 -1.50
N ARG A 138 -24.51 9.70 -1.04
CA ARG A 138 -23.76 9.77 0.23
C ARG A 138 -24.72 9.98 1.41
N PRO A 139 -24.28 9.78 2.67
CA PRO A 139 -25.14 10.03 3.84
C PRO A 139 -25.85 11.41 3.83
N PRO A 140 -25.21 12.54 3.46
CA PRO A 140 -25.87 13.85 3.38
C PRO A 140 -26.90 13.99 2.26
N GLY A 141 -27.03 13.00 1.37
CA GLY A 141 -28.04 12.95 0.31
C GLY A 141 -29.20 11.99 0.61
N VAL A 142 -29.23 11.39 1.81
CA VAL A 142 -30.24 10.40 2.23
C VAL A 142 -30.74 10.68 3.65
N LEU A 143 -29.84 10.99 4.58
CA LEU A 143 -30.15 11.25 5.99
C LEU A 143 -30.58 12.70 6.21
N GLU A 144 -31.44 12.92 7.22
CA GLU A 144 -31.92 14.24 7.61
C GLU A 144 -30.77 15.11 8.16
N ALA A 145 -30.80 16.41 7.88
CA ALA A 145 -29.80 17.35 8.39
C ALA A 145 -29.84 17.38 9.94
N GLY A 146 -28.67 17.22 10.57
CA GLY A 146 -28.55 17.14 12.03
C GLY A 146 -28.74 15.75 12.64
N SER A 147 -29.18 14.74 11.87
CA SER A 147 -29.26 13.34 12.35
C SER A 147 -27.89 12.62 12.43
N PHE A 148 -26.81 13.26 11.96
CA PHE A 148 -25.46 12.71 11.91
C PHE A 148 -24.41 13.84 11.98
N ASN A 149 -23.18 13.48 12.39
CA ASN A 149 -22.02 14.36 12.43
C ASN A 149 -21.39 14.48 11.03
N LEU A 150 -21.14 15.71 10.57
CA LEU A 150 -20.46 15.99 9.31
C LEU A 150 -19.14 16.72 9.56
N ILE A 151 -18.04 16.22 8.98
CA ILE A 151 -16.70 16.82 9.09
C ILE A 151 -16.15 17.06 7.68
N GLY A 152 -15.77 18.31 7.40
CA GLY A 152 -15.32 18.76 6.08
C GLY A 152 -16.48 19.14 5.16
N HIS A 153 -16.33 18.93 3.86
CA HIS A 153 -17.31 19.39 2.87
C HIS A 153 -18.53 18.46 2.69
N THR A 154 -19.71 19.07 2.54
CA THR A 154 -20.94 18.39 2.13
C THR A 154 -20.86 17.95 0.67
N LEU A 155 -20.87 16.64 0.44
CA LEU A 155 -21.04 16.03 -0.89
C LEU A 155 -22.20 15.04 -0.80
N THR A 156 -23.06 15.01 -1.83
CA THR A 156 -24.32 14.24 -1.81
C THR A 156 -24.33 13.03 -2.75
N ARG A 157 -23.46 12.98 -3.77
CA ARG A 157 -23.43 11.94 -4.83
C ARG A 157 -22.03 11.31 -4.99
N GLU A 158 -21.94 10.27 -5.81
CA GLU A 158 -20.69 9.55 -6.14
C GLU A 158 -19.95 9.00 -4.90
N ALA A 159 -20.71 8.35 -4.02
CA ALA A 159 -20.22 7.76 -2.79
C ALA A 159 -19.27 6.57 -3.04
N PHE A 160 -19.60 5.71 -4.01
CA PHE A 160 -18.99 4.39 -4.18
C PHE A 160 -18.02 4.32 -5.38
N PRO A 161 -16.82 3.72 -5.24
CA PRO A 161 -16.12 3.42 -3.97
C PRO A 161 -15.53 4.69 -3.35
N SER A 162 -15.16 4.64 -2.07
CA SER A 162 -14.52 5.78 -1.42
C SER A 162 -13.09 6.01 -1.91
N GLY A 163 -12.82 7.20 -2.46
CA GLY A 163 -11.52 7.56 -3.04
C GLY A 163 -10.41 7.63 -1.99
N HIS A 164 -10.63 8.30 -0.85
CA HIS A 164 -9.65 8.37 0.24
C HIS A 164 -9.30 6.98 0.78
N THR A 165 -10.29 6.10 0.95
CA THR A 165 -10.04 4.71 1.35
C THR A 165 -9.24 3.96 0.28
N THR A 166 -9.58 4.15 -1.00
CA THR A 166 -8.80 3.57 -2.11
C THR A 166 -7.34 4.03 -2.06
N THR A 167 -7.08 5.33 -1.85
CA THR A 167 -5.73 5.89 -1.70
C THR A 167 -4.99 5.27 -0.52
N ALA A 168 -5.59 5.24 0.67
CA ALA A 168 -4.97 4.68 1.88
C ALA A 168 -4.60 3.19 1.71
N PHE A 169 -5.50 2.38 1.16
CA PHE A 169 -5.26 0.96 0.92
C PHE A 169 -4.33 0.69 -0.28
N THR A 170 -4.29 1.56 -1.29
CA THR A 170 -3.29 1.50 -2.36
C THR A 170 -1.90 1.74 -1.81
N LEU A 171 -1.73 2.75 -0.94
CA LEU A 171 -0.45 3.06 -0.28
C LEU A 171 0.01 1.89 0.61
N ALA A 172 -0.86 1.38 1.48
CA ALA A 172 -0.56 0.23 2.33
C ALA A 172 -0.21 -1.03 1.49
N GLY A 173 -1.04 -1.34 0.49
CA GLY A 173 -0.81 -2.46 -0.42
C GLY A 173 0.51 -2.36 -1.19
N LEU A 174 0.86 -1.17 -1.68
CA LEU A 174 2.12 -0.91 -2.39
C LEU A 174 3.34 -1.16 -1.51
N LEU A 175 3.28 -0.72 -0.25
CA LEU A 175 4.34 -0.99 0.73
C LEU A 175 4.42 -2.48 1.07
N ILE A 176 3.29 -3.17 1.22
CA ILE A 176 3.25 -4.62 1.47
C ILE A 176 3.83 -5.42 0.28
N VAL A 177 3.36 -5.17 -0.93
CA VAL A 177 3.78 -5.88 -2.17
C VAL A 177 5.24 -5.56 -2.53
N GLY A 178 5.65 -4.29 -2.41
CA GLY A 178 6.97 -3.80 -2.81
C GLY A 178 8.08 -4.05 -1.78
N LEU A 179 7.77 -4.08 -0.48
CA LEU A 179 8.76 -4.28 0.59
C LEU A 179 8.73 -5.68 1.20
N ARG A 180 7.60 -6.39 1.11
CA ARG A 180 7.35 -7.71 1.75
C ARG A 180 7.79 -7.74 3.22
N PRO A 181 7.24 -6.84 4.05
CA PRO A 181 7.69 -6.71 5.44
C PRO A 181 7.15 -7.88 6.28
N ARG A 182 7.73 -8.08 7.49
CA ARG A 182 7.26 -9.12 8.43
C ARG A 182 5.82 -8.85 8.86
N TRP A 183 5.10 -9.91 9.23
CA TRP A 183 3.67 -9.89 9.53
C TRP A 183 3.18 -8.75 10.46
N PRO A 184 3.89 -8.30 11.52
CA PRO A 184 3.37 -7.23 12.39
C PRO A 184 3.26 -5.88 11.64
N TRP A 185 4.17 -5.63 10.71
CA TRP A 185 4.15 -4.43 9.86
C TRP A 185 3.04 -4.48 8.82
N VAL A 186 2.72 -5.67 8.30
CA VAL A 186 1.59 -5.88 7.38
C VAL A 186 0.28 -5.56 8.10
N VAL A 187 0.10 -6.09 9.32
CA VAL A 187 -1.04 -5.78 10.18
C VAL A 187 -1.09 -4.28 10.50
N GLY A 188 0.01 -3.66 10.91
CA GLY A 188 0.07 -2.22 11.19
C GLY A 188 -0.31 -1.33 10.01
N LEU A 189 0.16 -1.66 8.80
CA LEU A 189 -0.20 -0.93 7.57
C LEU A 189 -1.69 -1.07 7.23
N LEU A 190 -2.25 -2.28 7.34
CA LEU A 190 -3.67 -2.53 7.10
C LEU A 190 -4.56 -1.87 8.17
N LEU A 191 -4.14 -1.85 9.44
CA LEU A 191 -4.84 -1.15 10.52
C LEU A 191 -4.84 0.37 10.29
N LEU A 192 -3.70 0.96 9.93
CA LEU A 192 -3.62 2.40 9.63
C LEU A 192 -4.53 2.78 8.45
N ALA A 193 -4.50 2.01 7.36
CA ALA A 193 -5.41 2.21 6.23
C ALA A 193 -6.89 1.99 6.62
N SER A 194 -7.18 1.06 7.53
CA SER A 194 -8.52 0.83 8.07
C SER A 194 -9.02 2.02 8.90
N VAL A 195 -8.18 2.63 9.72
CA VAL A 195 -8.51 3.86 10.49
C VAL A 195 -8.77 5.04 9.53
N MET A 196 -7.94 5.19 8.50
CA MET A 196 -8.12 6.19 7.44
C MET A 196 -9.36 5.94 6.57
N GLY A 197 -9.81 4.69 6.43
CA GLY A 197 -11.07 4.34 5.79
C GLY A 197 -12.28 4.56 6.69
N ALA A 198 -12.19 4.17 7.96
CA ALA A 198 -13.24 4.35 8.95
C ALA A 198 -13.54 5.82 9.22
N SER A 199 -12.51 6.68 9.21
CA SER A 199 -12.65 8.14 9.38
C SER A 199 -13.58 8.80 8.34
N ARG A 200 -13.85 8.14 7.20
CA ARG A 200 -14.82 8.57 6.18
C ARG A 200 -16.28 8.43 6.64
N MET A 201 -16.57 7.42 7.48
CA MET A 201 -17.87 7.25 8.14
C MET A 201 -17.99 8.18 9.35
N VAL A 202 -16.90 8.33 10.11
CA VAL A 202 -16.80 9.31 11.21
C VAL A 202 -17.09 10.74 10.71
N ALA A 203 -16.55 11.11 9.56
CA ALA A 203 -16.78 12.40 8.92
C ALA A 203 -18.15 12.54 8.23
N GLY A 204 -19.01 11.51 8.22
CA GLY A 204 -20.37 11.58 7.68
C GLY A 204 -20.47 11.58 6.15
N VAL A 205 -19.40 11.24 5.42
CA VAL A 205 -19.31 11.46 3.96
C VAL A 205 -19.35 10.18 3.11
N HIS A 206 -19.28 9.00 3.73
CA HIS A 206 -19.34 7.69 3.07
C HIS A 206 -20.04 6.64 3.92
N TRP A 207 -20.58 5.63 3.23
CA TRP A 207 -21.18 4.45 3.84
C TRP A 207 -20.15 3.32 4.04
N PRO A 208 -20.41 2.33 4.92
CA PRO A 208 -19.51 1.20 5.13
C PRO A 208 -19.20 0.43 3.85
N THR A 209 -20.18 0.28 2.97
CA THR A 209 -20.04 -0.34 1.64
C THR A 209 -19.01 0.38 0.77
N ASP A 210 -18.98 1.71 0.80
CA ASP A 210 -18.07 2.52 -0.02
C ASP A 210 -16.62 2.39 0.48
N VAL A 211 -16.47 2.28 1.80
CA VAL A 211 -15.18 2.09 2.49
C VAL A 211 -14.65 0.69 2.22
N LEU A 212 -15.46 -0.36 2.41
CA LEU A 212 -15.06 -1.74 2.15
C LEU A 212 -14.70 -1.96 0.67
N ALA A 213 -15.48 -1.41 -0.26
CA ALA A 213 -15.14 -1.45 -1.69
C ALA A 213 -13.87 -0.67 -2.01
N GLY A 214 -13.66 0.52 -1.43
CA GLY A 214 -12.42 1.28 -1.58
C GLY A 214 -11.19 0.51 -1.07
N ALA A 215 -11.31 -0.21 0.05
CA ALA A 215 -10.24 -1.04 0.58
C ALA A 215 -9.86 -2.19 -0.37
N ILE A 216 -10.87 -2.88 -0.93
CA ILE A 216 -10.67 -3.93 -1.93
C ILE A 216 -10.01 -3.36 -3.20
N VAL A 217 -10.54 -2.26 -3.74
CA VAL A 217 -9.99 -1.62 -4.96
C VAL A 217 -8.53 -1.19 -4.75
N GLY A 218 -8.20 -0.59 -3.59
CA GLY A 218 -6.83 -0.15 -3.30
C GLY A 218 -5.83 -1.32 -3.21
N LEU A 219 -6.18 -2.38 -2.48
CA LEU A 219 -5.33 -3.56 -2.36
C LEU A 219 -5.19 -4.33 -3.69
N LEU A 220 -6.27 -4.45 -4.47
CA LEU A 220 -6.22 -5.05 -5.80
C LEU A 220 -5.38 -4.21 -6.78
N SER A 221 -5.42 -2.88 -6.69
CA SER A 221 -4.60 -1.99 -7.53
C SER A 221 -3.10 -2.16 -7.24
N ALA A 222 -2.73 -2.27 -5.97
CA ALA A 222 -1.35 -2.55 -5.57
C ALA A 222 -0.89 -3.97 -5.96
N TRP A 223 -1.77 -4.97 -5.84
CA TRP A 223 -1.48 -6.33 -6.30
C TRP A 223 -1.30 -6.40 -7.82
N ALA A 224 -2.18 -5.75 -8.58
CA ALA A 224 -2.10 -5.64 -10.04
C ALA A 224 -0.81 -4.93 -10.48
N ALA A 225 -0.38 -3.89 -9.76
CA ALA A 225 0.90 -3.23 -10.00
C ALA A 225 2.10 -4.17 -9.83
N GLY A 226 2.11 -5.00 -8.78
CA GLY A 226 3.12 -6.05 -8.59
C GLY A 226 3.11 -7.08 -9.71
N TRP A 227 1.93 -7.55 -10.11
CA TRP A 227 1.75 -8.50 -11.21
C TRP A 227 2.20 -7.94 -12.56
N LEU A 228 1.87 -6.68 -12.88
CA LEU A 228 2.32 -5.98 -14.09
C LEU A 228 3.85 -5.83 -14.11
N ASN A 229 4.45 -5.45 -12.99
CA ASN A 229 5.89 -5.35 -12.85
C ASN A 229 6.61 -6.70 -13.05
N ASP A 230 6.06 -7.78 -12.50
CA ASP A 230 6.65 -9.12 -12.66
C ASP A 230 6.42 -9.71 -14.08
N ARG A 231 5.35 -9.29 -14.77
CA ARG A 231 5.07 -9.66 -16.17
C ARG A 231 5.92 -8.91 -17.19
N TRP A 232 6.47 -7.74 -16.85
CA TRP A 232 7.20 -6.89 -17.80
C TRP A 232 8.66 -6.70 -17.37
N PRO A 233 9.62 -7.50 -17.90
CA PRO A 233 11.02 -7.45 -17.48
C PRO A 233 11.68 -6.07 -17.64
N ALA A 234 11.24 -5.26 -18.60
CA ALA A 234 11.69 -3.88 -18.77
C ALA A 234 11.27 -2.99 -17.58
N ALA A 235 10.02 -3.10 -17.12
CA ALA A 235 9.52 -2.34 -15.96
C ALA A 235 10.25 -2.73 -14.66
N ARG A 236 10.48 -4.03 -14.45
CA ARG A 236 11.21 -4.56 -13.28
C ARG A 236 12.63 -4.00 -13.09
N HIS A 237 13.27 -3.57 -14.18
CA HIS A 237 14.61 -2.96 -14.15
C HIS A 237 14.58 -1.45 -14.43
N ALA A 238 13.41 -0.86 -14.70
CA ALA A 238 13.25 0.56 -14.97
C ALA A 238 13.63 1.39 -13.74
N ARG A 239 14.63 2.26 -13.90
CA ARG A 239 15.02 3.25 -12.87
C ARG A 239 14.48 4.65 -13.18
N TRP A 240 14.04 4.91 -14.40
CA TRP A 240 13.51 6.21 -14.84
C TRP A 240 12.28 6.71 -14.04
N PRO A 241 11.38 5.87 -13.49
CA PRO A 241 10.25 6.39 -12.71
C PRO A 241 10.69 6.96 -11.36
N ALA A 242 11.84 6.54 -10.83
CA ALA A 242 12.31 6.94 -9.50
C ALA A 242 12.55 8.45 -9.35
N PRO A 243 13.33 9.15 -10.20
CA PRO A 243 13.48 10.60 -10.09
C PRO A 243 12.14 11.34 -10.24
N VAL A 244 11.26 10.89 -11.14
CA VAL A 244 9.90 11.47 -11.30
C VAL A 244 9.09 11.32 -10.01
N ALA A 245 9.05 10.12 -9.43
CA ALA A 245 8.34 9.86 -8.18
C ALA A 245 8.95 10.64 -7.00
N VAL A 246 10.27 10.78 -6.91
CA VAL A 246 10.91 11.63 -5.89
C VAL A 246 10.49 13.09 -6.05
N VAL A 247 10.50 13.64 -7.27
CA VAL A 247 10.06 15.02 -7.53
C VAL A 247 8.58 15.20 -7.17
N VAL A 248 7.69 14.33 -7.65
CA VAL A 248 6.25 14.39 -7.34
C VAL A 248 5.99 14.28 -5.84
N CYS A 249 6.56 13.27 -5.17
CA CYS A 249 6.38 13.10 -3.72
C CYS A 249 7.01 14.25 -2.92
N SER A 250 8.06 14.90 -3.41
CA SER A 250 8.66 16.10 -2.80
C SER A 250 7.78 17.33 -2.96
N ILE A 251 7.20 17.56 -4.15
CA ILE A 251 6.22 18.62 -4.38
C ILE A 251 5.00 18.41 -3.49
N CYS A 252 4.50 17.18 -3.42
CA CYS A 252 3.37 16.83 -2.56
C CYS A 252 3.68 17.05 -1.07
N ALA A 253 4.83 16.57 -0.60
CA ALA A 253 5.21 16.70 0.80
C ALA A 253 5.48 18.17 1.20
N LEU A 254 6.35 18.86 0.46
CA LEU A 254 6.71 20.26 0.77
C LEU A 254 5.52 21.20 0.54
N GLY A 255 4.71 20.96 -0.49
CA GLY A 255 3.52 21.77 -0.80
C GLY A 255 2.35 21.58 0.17
N ALA A 256 2.35 20.52 0.99
CA ALA A 256 1.23 20.17 1.86
C ALA A 256 0.68 21.33 2.74
N PRO A 257 1.49 22.23 3.35
CA PRO A 257 0.97 23.33 4.18
C PRO A 257 0.12 24.36 3.42
N TRP A 258 0.18 24.39 2.09
CA TRP A 258 -0.49 25.35 1.22
C TRP A 258 -1.66 24.75 0.42
N VAL A 259 -1.95 23.45 0.59
CA VAL A 259 -3.07 22.78 -0.09
C VAL A 259 -4.25 22.63 0.85
N ASP A 260 -5.40 23.20 0.45
CA ASP A 260 -6.67 22.89 1.09
C ASP A 260 -7.18 21.52 0.62
N VAL A 261 -7.21 20.57 1.54
CA VAL A 261 -7.74 19.22 1.35
C VAL A 261 -9.17 19.07 1.89
N GLY A 262 -9.82 20.18 2.26
CA GLY A 262 -11.19 20.23 2.77
C GLY A 262 -11.35 19.88 4.25
N TYR A 263 -10.24 19.91 5.00
CA TYR A 263 -10.18 19.55 6.42
C TYR A 263 -9.39 20.61 7.23
N PRO A 264 -9.88 21.86 7.36
CA PRO A 264 -9.12 22.96 7.96
C PRO A 264 -8.71 22.71 9.43
N GLN A 265 -9.56 22.05 10.22
CA GLN A 265 -9.21 21.65 11.60
C GLN A 265 -8.15 20.53 11.65
N GLY A 266 -7.88 19.88 10.51
CA GLY A 266 -6.91 18.80 10.34
C GLY A 266 -5.52 19.26 9.89
N VAL A 267 -5.25 20.58 9.83
CA VAL A 267 -4.01 21.16 9.27
C VAL A 267 -2.71 20.62 9.88
N TRP A 268 -2.76 20.05 11.09
CA TRP A 268 -1.64 19.33 11.70
C TRP A 268 -1.12 18.17 10.82
N ALA A 269 -1.99 17.54 10.03
CA ALA A 269 -1.62 16.48 9.08
C ALA A 269 -0.73 17.04 7.97
N ASN A 270 -1.13 18.16 7.36
CA ASN A 270 -0.38 18.85 6.32
C ASN A 270 1.05 19.22 6.80
N TRP A 271 1.15 19.82 7.99
CA TRP A 271 2.44 20.15 8.61
C TRP A 271 3.28 18.93 8.98
N SER A 272 2.64 17.83 9.41
CA SER A 272 3.33 16.57 9.70
C SER A 272 3.93 15.95 8.43
N VAL A 273 3.19 15.95 7.33
CA VAL A 273 3.66 15.47 6.01
C VAL A 273 4.80 16.35 5.48
N ALA A 274 4.70 17.68 5.62
CA ALA A 274 5.77 18.59 5.24
C ALA A 274 7.05 18.39 6.07
N SER A 275 6.91 18.23 7.39
CA SER A 275 8.04 18.00 8.31
C SER A 275 8.73 16.67 8.01
N LEU A 276 7.96 15.61 7.75
CA LEU A 276 8.48 14.32 7.29
C LEU A 276 9.20 14.46 5.94
N GLY A 277 8.67 15.28 5.03
CA GLY A 277 9.27 15.56 3.73
C GLY A 277 10.64 16.23 3.83
N VAL A 278 10.73 17.33 4.59
CA VAL A 278 11.98 18.04 4.87
C VAL A 278 13.01 17.11 5.52
N LEU A 279 12.60 16.35 6.54
CA LEU A 279 13.48 15.38 7.21
C LEU A 279 13.96 14.28 6.25
N SER A 280 13.08 13.77 5.39
CA SER A 280 13.43 12.72 4.42
C SER A 280 14.45 13.21 3.39
N LEU A 281 14.29 14.43 2.90
CA LEU A 281 15.22 15.06 1.96
C LEU A 281 16.58 15.38 2.64
N PHE A 282 16.56 15.87 3.87
CA PHE A 282 17.78 16.10 4.66
C PHE A 282 18.55 14.79 4.93
N VAL A 283 17.87 13.71 5.30
CA VAL A 283 18.51 12.39 5.46
C VAL A 283 19.04 11.85 4.12
N ALA A 284 18.36 12.13 3.01
CA ALA A 284 18.83 11.74 1.68
C ALA A 284 20.10 12.51 1.25
N THR A 285 20.19 13.83 1.49
CA THR A 285 21.40 14.59 1.16
C THR A 285 22.60 14.16 2.02
N LEU A 286 22.40 13.86 3.31
CA LEU A 286 23.45 13.30 4.17
C LEU A 286 23.98 11.94 3.68
N ARG A 287 23.15 11.11 3.05
CA ARG A 287 23.58 9.83 2.45
C ARG A 287 24.31 9.99 1.12
N ILE A 288 23.99 11.05 0.36
CA ILE A 288 24.59 11.32 -0.95
C ILE A 288 25.91 12.09 -0.82
N TRP A 289 26.08 12.92 0.21
CA TRP A 289 27.26 13.77 0.40
C TRP A 289 28.53 12.98 0.82
N PRO A 290 29.50 12.72 -0.09
CA PRO A 290 30.59 11.78 0.20
C PRO A 290 31.67 12.37 1.12
N GLY A 291 31.73 13.70 1.26
CA GLY A 291 32.85 14.45 1.85
C GLY A 291 33.11 14.28 3.35
N ARG A 292 32.35 13.43 4.07
CA ARG A 292 32.58 13.13 5.50
C ARG A 292 32.65 11.64 5.86
N ALA A 293 32.26 10.71 4.98
CA ALA A 293 32.27 9.27 5.29
C ALA A 293 33.69 8.75 5.60
N GLY A 294 34.73 9.32 4.98
CA GLY A 294 36.13 9.00 5.26
C GLY A 294 36.67 9.45 6.63
N ARG A 295 35.88 10.15 7.47
CA ARG A 295 36.29 10.64 8.81
C ARG A 295 35.63 9.94 10.00
N LEU A 296 34.64 9.08 9.78
CA LEU A 296 33.85 8.47 10.87
C LEU A 296 33.86 6.94 10.89
N GLY A 297 34.61 6.28 9.99
CA GLY A 297 34.91 4.84 10.11
C GLY A 297 33.72 3.87 10.04
N VAL A 298 32.54 4.33 9.61
CA VAL A 298 31.33 3.49 9.54
C VAL A 298 31.37 2.63 8.26
N PRO A 299 31.42 1.29 8.35
CA PRO A 299 31.43 0.42 7.18
C PRO A 299 30.02 0.29 6.56
N TRP A 300 29.92 0.51 5.25
CA TRP A 300 28.69 0.32 4.49
C TRP A 300 28.43 -1.18 4.21
N ARG A 301 27.17 -1.61 4.34
CA ARG A 301 26.63 -2.90 3.90
C ARG A 301 25.21 -2.73 3.37
#